data_AF-A0A3D8SSB1-F1
#
_entry.id   AF-A0A3D8SSB1-F1
#
_cell.length_a   1.000
_cell.length_b   1.000
_cell.length_c   1.000
_cell.angle_alpha   90.00
_cell.angle_beta   90.00
_cell.angle_gamma   90.00
#
_symmetry.space_group_name_H-M   'P 1'
#
loop_
_entity.id
_entity.type
_entity.pdbx_description
1 polymer ?
#
loop_
_entity_poly.entity_id
_entity_poly.type
_entity_poly.pdbx_seq_one_letter_code
_entity_poly.pdbx_strand_id
1 'polypeptide(L)'
;MLFKSLALTAAVVGSAVAQRPSNESICDYYTTALLKNNTAANQLTLLTLVVNTAVIGNYTTPNVGIMVPGILAPGTFNGTDVNLAPYFSGALASTNTGGSSGMSVNFLDGGGADPLKMNKPANDTTSNQYILLTHLYEYFGTLLGCSMQGTSSDYVAYSGDESMYEVHKFMDLSAAEVGYFITQVALSGASFGVTAEDLQPVGTALSTLFGHRCSAATVVIPTQQSALQAICIDDTCPVAVTDANCTAYTMAAVEPVSANSSNIASSTAHGTATSTGSSSATATSSGAAATATKNAAAQLGVGMAAVAGGFAALLL
;
A
#
# COMPACT_ATOMS: atom_id res chain seq x y z
N MET A 1 -12.07 22.64 11.23
CA MET A 1 -11.01 22.54 12.25
C MET A 1 -9.68 22.73 11.54
N LEU A 2 -8.92 23.78 11.90
CA LEU A 2 -7.69 24.16 11.21
C LEU A 2 -6.54 23.24 11.65
N PHE A 3 -6.10 22.33 10.78
CA PHE A 3 -4.76 21.76 10.88
C PHE A 3 -3.77 22.85 10.44
N LYS A 4 -3.16 23.52 11.43
CA LYS A 4 -2.04 24.43 11.21
C LYS A 4 -0.91 23.66 10.55
N SER A 5 -0.27 24.26 9.55
CA SER A 5 0.92 23.76 8.87
C SER A 5 1.92 23.20 9.88
N LEU A 6 2.09 21.88 9.92
CA LEU A 6 3.16 21.25 10.70
C LEU A 6 4.48 21.61 10.02
N ALA A 7 5.19 22.59 10.57
CA ALA A 7 6.62 22.73 10.33
C ALA A 7 7.29 21.51 10.98
N LEU A 8 7.59 20.49 10.17
CA LEU A 8 8.48 19.40 10.56
C LEU A 8 9.85 20.04 10.82
N THR A 9 10.15 20.25 12.10
CA THR A 9 11.50 20.63 12.53
C THR A 9 12.35 19.38 12.46
N ALA A 10 12.94 19.10 11.29
CA ALA A 10 14.11 18.23 11.28
C ALA A 10 15.22 19.02 11.96
N ALA A 11 15.47 18.67 13.22
CA ALA A 11 16.75 18.97 13.80
C ALA A 11 17.78 18.28 12.88
N VAL A 12 18.67 19.07 12.27
CA VAL A 12 19.92 18.56 11.69
C VAL A 12 20.74 18.09 12.88
N VAL A 13 20.40 16.92 13.39
CA VAL A 13 21.22 16.22 14.35
C VAL A 13 22.07 15.29 13.51
N GLY A 14 23.38 15.50 13.51
CA GLY A 14 24.36 14.48 13.15
C GLY A 14 24.36 13.31 14.15
N SER A 15 23.18 12.88 14.60
CA SER A 15 22.99 11.68 15.39
C SER A 15 22.84 10.55 14.41
N ALA A 16 23.75 9.58 14.48
CA ALA A 16 23.47 8.23 14.03
C ALA A 16 22.06 7.88 14.49
N VAL A 17 21.13 7.72 13.54
CA VAL A 17 19.81 7.16 13.81
C VAL A 17 20.10 5.79 14.41
N ALA A 18 19.90 5.65 15.72
CA ALA A 18 20.21 4.40 16.40
C ALA A 18 19.41 3.29 15.72
N GLN A 19 20.07 2.21 15.28
CA GLN A 19 19.39 1.10 14.60
C GLN A 19 18.09 0.75 15.34
N ARG A 20 16.97 0.66 14.60
CA ARG A 20 15.68 0.28 15.18
C ARG A 20 15.84 -0.99 16.04
N PRO A 21 15.38 -0.97 17.30
CA PRO A 21 15.37 -2.18 18.12
C PRO A 21 14.58 -3.29 17.45
N SER A 22 15.13 -4.51 17.40
CA SER A 22 14.48 -5.65 16.71
C SER A 22 13.09 -6.01 17.26
N ASN A 23 12.75 -5.57 18.47
CA ASN A 23 11.47 -5.80 19.14
C ASN A 23 10.45 -4.66 18.94
N GLU A 24 10.82 -3.58 18.26
CA GLU A 24 9.92 -2.46 17.93
C GLU A 24 9.58 -2.50 16.44
N SER A 25 8.35 -2.22 16.04
CA SER A 25 7.97 -2.23 14.63
C SER A 25 8.58 -1.06 13.86
N ILE A 26 8.70 -1.19 12.53
CA ILE A 26 9.10 -0.06 11.65
C ILE A 26 8.18 1.14 11.88
N CYS A 27 6.86 0.95 11.90
CA CYS A 27 5.92 2.05 12.10
C CYS A 27 6.09 2.74 13.46
N ASP A 28 6.18 1.98 14.55
CA ASP A 28 6.28 2.53 15.91
C ASP A 28 7.59 3.33 16.08
N TYR A 29 8.69 2.76 15.60
CA TYR A 29 10.01 3.37 15.68
C TYR A 29 10.06 4.69 14.90
N TYR A 30 9.67 4.69 13.62
CA TYR A 30 9.73 5.89 12.79
C TYR A 30 8.67 6.92 13.18
N THR A 31 7.55 6.51 13.77
CA THR A 31 6.58 7.44 14.37
C THR A 31 7.23 8.22 15.52
N THR A 32 7.93 7.52 16.41
CA THR A 32 8.63 8.15 17.54
C THR A 32 9.80 9.01 17.06
N ALA A 33 10.61 8.50 16.12
CA ALA A 33 11.77 9.20 15.60
C ALA A 33 11.42 10.52 14.88
N LEU A 34 10.32 10.53 14.10
CA LEU A 34 9.94 11.68 13.27
C LEU A 34 8.90 12.59 13.94
N LEU A 35 7.98 12.02 14.73
CA LEU A 35 6.81 12.72 15.29
C LEU A 35 6.78 12.71 16.83
N LYS A 36 7.89 12.30 17.47
CA LYS A 36 8.19 12.32 18.91
C LYS A 36 7.42 11.30 19.76
N ASN A 37 6.11 11.18 19.60
CA ASN A 37 5.27 10.30 20.42
C ASN A 37 4.58 9.25 19.58
N ASN A 38 4.55 8.00 20.05
CA ASN A 38 3.79 6.94 19.40
C ASN A 38 2.30 7.01 19.79
N THR A 39 1.48 7.67 18.96
CA THR A 39 0.03 7.78 19.14
C THR A 39 -0.68 7.40 17.85
N ALA A 40 -1.98 7.04 17.92
CA ALA A 40 -2.79 6.72 16.73
C ALA A 40 -2.72 7.83 15.67
N ALA A 41 -2.93 9.09 16.08
CA ALA A 41 -2.85 10.23 15.19
C ALA A 41 -1.45 10.42 14.56
N ASN A 42 -0.37 10.18 15.32
CA ASN A 42 0.99 10.28 14.79
C ASN A 42 1.32 9.11 13.84
N GLN A 43 0.86 7.89 14.11
CA GLN A 43 1.04 6.78 13.17
C GLN A 43 0.30 7.06 11.86
N LEU A 44 -0.96 7.50 11.91
CA LEU A 44 -1.68 7.92 10.71
C LEU A 44 -0.97 9.07 9.97
N THR A 45 -0.40 10.02 10.72
CA THR A 45 0.40 11.11 10.13
C THR A 45 1.64 10.58 9.41
N LEU A 46 2.39 9.66 10.01
CA LEU A 46 3.53 9.00 9.37
C LEU A 46 3.10 8.32 8.06
N LEU A 47 2.03 7.54 8.10
CA LEU A 47 1.53 6.80 6.93
C LEU A 47 1.03 7.75 5.86
N THR A 48 0.36 8.84 6.23
CA THR A 48 -0.05 9.89 5.30
C THR A 48 1.15 10.49 4.57
N LEU A 49 2.23 10.82 5.30
CA LEU A 49 3.43 11.42 4.72
C LEU A 49 4.12 10.49 3.72
N VAL A 50 4.31 9.22 4.10
CA VAL A 50 5.00 8.21 3.27
C VAL A 50 4.12 7.79 2.09
N VAL A 51 2.84 7.50 2.30
CA VAL A 51 1.94 7.08 1.21
C VAL A 51 1.74 8.21 0.22
N ASN A 52 1.48 9.45 0.66
CA ASN A 52 1.31 10.57 -0.27
C ASN A 52 2.59 10.80 -1.09
N THR A 53 3.76 10.69 -0.45
CA THR A 53 5.04 10.84 -1.17
C THR A 53 5.26 9.71 -2.17
N ALA A 54 4.83 8.48 -1.87
CA ALA A 54 4.85 7.37 -2.83
C ALA A 54 3.86 7.61 -3.98
N VAL A 55 2.72 8.26 -3.74
CA VAL A 55 1.71 8.52 -4.77
C VAL A 55 2.11 9.67 -5.70
N ILE A 56 2.44 10.84 -5.13
CA ILE A 56 2.65 12.10 -5.88
C ILE A 56 4.09 12.59 -5.94
N GLY A 57 5.04 11.86 -5.34
CA GLY A 57 6.43 12.27 -5.24
C GLY A 57 6.67 13.25 -4.09
N ASN A 58 7.90 13.78 -3.99
CA ASN A 58 8.27 14.67 -2.88
C ASN A 58 7.41 15.95 -2.86
N TYR A 59 6.72 16.18 -1.75
CA TYR A 59 5.98 17.42 -1.48
C TYR A 59 6.27 18.02 -0.10
N THR A 60 7.05 17.32 0.72
CA THR A 60 7.43 17.72 2.07
C THR A 60 8.82 18.34 2.09
N THR A 61 9.00 19.28 3.02
CA THR A 61 10.32 19.80 3.40
C THR A 61 10.42 19.81 4.93
N PRO A 62 11.60 19.48 5.50
CA PRO A 62 12.81 19.02 4.83
C PRO A 62 12.72 17.55 4.40
N ASN A 63 13.34 17.19 3.27
CA ASN A 63 13.60 15.81 2.85
C ASN A 63 15.12 15.57 2.89
N VAL A 64 15.56 14.31 2.94
CA VAL A 64 16.99 13.98 3.02
C VAL A 64 17.71 14.02 1.66
N GLY A 65 17.14 14.71 0.66
CA GLY A 65 17.73 14.85 -0.68
C GLY A 65 17.47 13.67 -1.62
N ILE A 66 16.68 12.68 -1.22
CA ILE A 66 16.26 11.55 -2.08
C ILE A 66 15.05 11.98 -2.91
N MET A 67 15.22 11.97 -4.24
CA MET A 67 14.17 12.27 -5.20
C MET A 67 13.18 11.11 -5.31
N VAL A 68 11.90 11.44 -5.18
CA VAL A 68 10.78 10.51 -5.35
C VAL A 68 9.85 11.08 -6.43
N PRO A 69 9.78 10.45 -7.62
CA PRO A 69 8.82 10.83 -8.66
C PRO A 69 7.35 10.60 -8.26
N GLY A 70 7.09 9.49 -7.57
CA GLY A 70 5.74 9.01 -7.25
C GLY A 70 5.15 8.12 -8.34
N ILE A 71 4.19 7.26 -7.98
CA ILE A 71 3.58 6.29 -8.90
C ILE A 71 2.75 6.95 -10.01
N LEU A 72 2.27 8.18 -9.77
CA LEU A 72 1.52 8.94 -10.78
C LEU A 72 2.43 9.62 -11.82
N ALA A 73 3.74 9.65 -11.59
CA ALA A 73 4.70 10.07 -12.59
C ALA A 73 5.09 8.88 -13.48
N PRO A 74 5.22 9.06 -14.81
CA PRO A 74 5.84 8.06 -15.65
C PRO A 74 7.30 7.87 -15.25
N GLY A 75 7.82 6.65 -15.44
CA GLY A 75 9.18 6.31 -15.09
C GLY A 75 9.68 5.12 -15.88
N THR A 76 10.78 4.52 -15.40
CA THR A 76 11.34 3.31 -15.99
C THR A 76 11.65 2.29 -14.90
N PHE A 77 11.53 1.02 -15.22
CA PHE A 77 11.95 -0.09 -14.36
C PHE A 77 12.67 -1.13 -15.21
N ASN A 78 13.94 -1.43 -14.87
CA ASN A 78 14.81 -2.33 -15.63
C ASN A 78 14.87 -2.03 -17.15
N GLY A 79 14.82 -0.75 -17.53
CA GLY A 79 14.84 -0.31 -18.92
C GLY A 79 13.49 -0.36 -19.65
N THR A 80 12.42 -0.80 -18.99
CA THR A 80 11.05 -0.75 -19.50
C THR A 80 10.37 0.53 -19.03
N ASP A 81 9.76 1.27 -19.96
CA ASP A 81 8.94 2.45 -19.63
C ASP A 81 7.66 2.02 -18.88
N VAL A 82 7.32 2.73 -17.82
CA VAL A 82 6.15 2.45 -16.97
C VAL A 82 5.35 3.72 -16.76
N ASN A 83 4.01 3.60 -16.85
CA ASN A 83 3.09 4.68 -16.52
C ASN A 83 1.84 4.14 -15.84
N LEU A 84 1.75 4.30 -14.51
CA LEU A 84 0.61 3.81 -13.74
C LEU A 84 -0.56 4.81 -13.68
N ALA A 85 -0.37 6.07 -14.05
CA ALA A 85 -1.39 7.11 -13.94
C ALA A 85 -2.74 6.78 -14.64
N PRO A 86 -2.78 6.08 -15.80
CA PRO A 86 -4.03 5.70 -16.45
C PRO A 86 -4.96 4.82 -15.60
N TYR A 87 -4.42 3.98 -14.71
CA TYR A 87 -5.21 3.15 -13.79
C TYR A 87 -5.92 3.97 -12.71
N PHE A 88 -5.38 5.15 -12.35
CA PHE A 88 -5.95 6.02 -11.31
C PHE A 88 -6.89 7.08 -11.85
N SER A 89 -6.65 7.57 -13.08
CA SER A 89 -7.42 8.67 -13.67
C SER A 89 -8.76 8.26 -14.27
N GLY A 90 -9.08 6.96 -14.30
CA GLY A 90 -10.22 6.41 -15.01
C GLY A 90 -10.02 6.33 -16.52
N ALA A 91 -8.78 6.48 -17.02
CA ALA A 91 -8.49 6.33 -18.44
C ALA A 91 -8.60 4.88 -18.93
N LEU A 92 -8.47 3.91 -18.01
CA LEU A 92 -8.56 2.48 -18.27
C LEU A 92 -9.76 1.86 -17.56
N ALA A 93 -10.36 0.86 -18.20
CA ALA A 93 -11.40 0.02 -17.61
C ALA A 93 -10.77 -1.15 -16.82
N SER A 94 -10.12 -0.81 -15.71
CA SER A 94 -9.27 -1.73 -14.95
C SER A 94 -9.77 -2.01 -13.53
N THR A 95 -10.86 -1.39 -13.09
CA THR A 95 -11.33 -1.49 -11.70
C THR A 95 -12.32 -2.64 -11.54
N ASN A 96 -12.13 -3.48 -10.52
CA ASN A 96 -13.13 -4.48 -10.17
C ASN A 96 -14.31 -3.84 -9.41
N THR A 97 -15.49 -3.83 -10.04
CA THR A 97 -16.75 -3.37 -9.41
C THR A 97 -17.71 -4.53 -9.12
N GLY A 98 -17.20 -5.75 -8.98
CA GLY A 98 -17.98 -6.98 -8.73
C GLY A 98 -18.48 -7.70 -9.99
N GLY A 99 -18.12 -7.20 -11.19
CA GLY A 99 -18.48 -7.81 -12.47
C GLY A 99 -17.46 -8.81 -13.01
N SER A 100 -17.66 -9.24 -14.26
CA SER A 100 -16.74 -10.14 -14.98
C SER A 100 -15.69 -9.40 -15.83
N SER A 101 -15.66 -8.07 -15.76
CA SER A 101 -14.75 -7.20 -16.51
C SER A 101 -14.42 -5.96 -15.70
N GLY A 102 -13.27 -5.35 -15.97
CA GLY A 102 -12.89 -4.07 -15.38
C GLY A 102 -13.79 -2.93 -15.86
N MET A 103 -14.01 -1.96 -14.98
CA MET A 103 -14.72 -0.70 -15.24
C MET A 103 -13.78 0.49 -15.07
N SER A 104 -14.08 1.57 -15.78
CA SER A 104 -13.37 2.84 -15.65
C SER A 104 -13.91 3.58 -14.43
N VAL A 105 -13.02 3.80 -13.46
CA VAL A 105 -13.26 4.54 -12.21
C VAL A 105 -12.13 5.54 -12.04
N ASN A 106 -12.47 6.80 -11.79
CA ASN A 106 -11.49 7.84 -11.51
C ASN A 106 -11.23 7.91 -9.99
N PHE A 107 -10.05 7.47 -9.57
CA PHE A 107 -9.54 7.55 -8.19
C PHE A 107 -8.82 8.87 -7.88
N LEU A 108 -8.83 9.83 -8.80
CA LEU A 108 -8.31 11.19 -8.61
C LEU A 108 -9.45 12.24 -8.58
N ASP A 109 -10.68 11.77 -8.33
CA ASP A 109 -11.91 12.56 -8.31
C ASP A 109 -12.09 13.42 -7.04
N GLY A 110 -11.27 13.22 -6.01
CA GLY A 110 -11.27 13.99 -4.76
C GLY A 110 -10.38 15.23 -4.76
N GLY A 111 -9.92 15.69 -5.94
CA GLY A 111 -9.01 16.84 -6.09
C GLY A 111 -7.58 16.48 -6.50
N GLY A 112 -7.30 15.21 -6.77
CA GLY A 112 -6.01 14.72 -7.25
C GLY A 112 -4.88 15.00 -6.26
N ALA A 113 -3.75 15.50 -6.78
CA ALA A 113 -2.54 15.71 -5.98
C ALA A 113 -2.64 16.86 -4.95
N ASP A 114 -3.53 17.83 -5.17
CA ASP A 114 -3.59 19.04 -4.33
C ASP A 114 -3.96 18.76 -2.86
N PRO A 115 -4.99 17.95 -2.52
CA PRO A 115 -5.21 17.54 -1.13
C PRO A 115 -4.05 16.73 -0.55
N LEU A 116 -3.37 15.90 -1.35
CA LEU A 116 -2.25 15.08 -0.88
C LEU A 116 -1.07 15.95 -0.42
N LYS A 117 -0.79 17.04 -1.15
CA LYS A 117 0.21 18.06 -0.76
C LYS A 117 -0.10 18.75 0.57
N MET A 118 -1.37 18.70 1.00
CA MET A 118 -1.84 19.25 2.28
C MET A 118 -2.00 18.16 3.37
N ASN A 119 -1.43 16.97 3.17
CA ASN A 119 -1.60 15.81 4.06
C ASN A 119 -3.06 15.40 4.26
N LYS A 120 -3.87 15.50 3.20
CA LYS A 120 -5.27 15.04 3.19
C LYS A 120 -5.42 13.94 2.14
N PRO A 121 -6.24 12.91 2.37
CA PRO A 121 -6.54 11.90 1.35
C PRO A 121 -7.30 12.47 0.14
N ALA A 122 -8.21 13.43 0.38
CA ALA A 122 -9.01 14.12 -0.64
C ALA A 122 -9.54 15.47 -0.09
N ASN A 123 -10.25 16.23 -0.94
CA ASN A 123 -10.99 17.44 -0.54
C ASN A 123 -12.31 17.14 0.17
N ASP A 124 -12.82 15.91 0.03
CA ASP A 124 -14.06 15.41 0.61
C ASP A 124 -13.82 14.02 1.26
N THR A 125 -14.90 13.39 1.75
CA THR A 125 -14.87 12.08 2.40
C THR A 125 -15.70 11.02 1.65
N THR A 126 -16.04 11.26 0.39
CA THR A 126 -16.99 10.43 -0.39
C THR A 126 -16.45 10.02 -1.76
N SER A 127 -15.40 10.68 -2.24
CA SER A 127 -14.71 10.41 -3.49
C SER A 127 -14.03 9.03 -3.48
N ASN A 128 -13.83 8.47 -4.67
CA ASN A 128 -13.02 7.26 -4.81
C ASN A 128 -11.59 7.50 -4.35
N GLN A 129 -11.07 8.72 -4.56
CA GLN A 129 -9.79 9.15 -4.02
C GLN A 129 -9.74 9.03 -2.49
N TYR A 130 -10.75 9.55 -1.77
CA TYR A 130 -10.76 9.45 -0.32
C TYR A 130 -10.64 8.00 0.14
N ILE A 131 -11.48 7.13 -0.43
CA ILE A 131 -11.52 5.69 -0.12
C ILE A 131 -10.17 5.03 -0.42
N LEU A 132 -9.61 5.27 -1.61
CA LEU A 132 -8.32 4.71 -2.01
C LEU A 132 -7.21 5.10 -1.03
N LEU A 133 -7.07 6.40 -0.73
CA LEU A 133 -5.95 6.89 0.07
C LEU A 133 -6.07 6.46 1.53
N THR A 134 -7.28 6.47 2.12
CA THR A 134 -7.45 5.98 3.50
C THR A 134 -7.17 4.49 3.61
N HIS A 135 -7.64 3.69 2.64
CA HIS A 135 -7.32 2.26 2.58
C HIS A 135 -5.81 2.01 2.43
N LEU A 136 -5.09 2.81 1.65
CA LEU A 136 -3.63 2.71 1.55
C LEU A 136 -2.97 3.02 2.90
N TYR A 137 -3.37 4.09 3.60
CA TYR A 137 -2.82 4.39 4.93
C TYR A 137 -3.05 3.26 5.94
N GLU A 138 -4.21 2.64 5.88
CA GLU A 138 -4.60 1.55 6.77
C GLU A 138 -3.88 0.24 6.43
N TYR A 139 -3.83 -0.16 5.16
CA TYR A 139 -3.19 -1.41 4.73
C TYR A 139 -1.67 -1.38 5.02
N PHE A 140 -1.01 -0.28 4.65
CA PHE A 140 0.42 -0.11 4.97
C PHE A 140 0.67 0.00 6.47
N GLY A 141 -0.31 0.48 7.24
CA GLY A 141 -0.29 0.44 8.70
C GLY A 141 -0.04 -0.96 9.24
N THR A 142 -0.83 -1.92 8.75
CA THR A 142 -0.70 -3.31 9.15
C THR A 142 0.60 -3.93 8.64
N LEU A 143 0.99 -3.64 7.39
CA LEU A 143 2.24 -4.14 6.81
C LEU A 143 3.47 -3.70 7.61
N LEU A 144 3.50 -2.44 8.05
CA LEU A 144 4.59 -1.82 8.79
C LEU A 144 4.51 -2.03 10.31
N GLY A 145 3.43 -2.66 10.81
CA GLY A 145 3.26 -3.03 12.22
C GLY A 145 2.87 -1.88 13.13
N CYS A 146 2.04 -0.94 12.67
CA CYS A 146 1.54 0.17 13.47
C CYS A 146 0.70 -0.31 14.67
N SER A 147 1.24 -0.20 15.89
CA SER A 147 0.58 -0.74 17.10
C SER A 147 -0.66 0.03 17.56
N MET A 148 -0.85 1.28 17.11
CA MET A 148 -2.00 2.11 17.49
C MET A 148 -3.15 2.02 16.47
N GLN A 149 -2.96 1.33 15.35
CA GLN A 149 -4.02 1.11 14.37
C GLN A 149 -5.18 0.32 14.96
N GLY A 150 -6.41 0.78 14.74
CA GLY A 150 -7.64 0.16 15.24
C GLY A 150 -7.88 0.35 16.75
N THR A 151 -7.01 1.07 17.46
CA THR A 151 -7.15 1.31 18.91
C THR A 151 -8.03 2.52 19.23
N SER A 152 -8.23 3.43 18.28
CA SER A 152 -9.09 4.61 18.42
C SER A 152 -9.72 5.01 17.08
N SER A 153 -10.62 5.99 17.11
CA SER A 153 -11.19 6.59 15.89
C SER A 153 -10.19 7.44 15.10
N ASP A 154 -9.04 7.78 15.66
CA ASP A 154 -8.03 8.62 15.00
C ASP A 154 -7.19 7.82 14.00
N TYR A 155 -7.14 6.50 14.14
CA TYR A 155 -6.52 5.62 13.16
C TYR A 155 -7.21 4.26 13.18
N VAL A 156 -8.11 4.05 12.23
CA VAL A 156 -8.95 2.84 12.16
C VAL A 156 -8.19 1.66 11.56
N ALA A 157 -8.68 0.45 11.82
CA ALA A 157 -8.18 -0.76 11.19
C ALA A 157 -8.59 -0.80 9.71
N TYR A 158 -7.75 -1.44 8.88
CA TYR A 158 -8.10 -1.69 7.48
C TYR A 158 -9.40 -2.49 7.39
N SER A 159 -10.35 -1.96 6.62
CA SER A 159 -11.65 -2.59 6.39
C SER A 159 -11.96 -2.83 4.91
N GLY A 160 -10.95 -2.71 4.04
CA GLY A 160 -11.09 -3.05 2.64
C GLY A 160 -11.08 -4.56 2.39
N ASP A 161 -11.15 -4.92 1.10
CA ASP A 161 -11.14 -6.31 0.64
C ASP A 161 -9.84 -7.03 1.04
N GLU A 162 -9.95 -8.24 1.58
CA GLU A 162 -8.78 -9.03 1.99
C GLU A 162 -7.91 -9.52 0.80
N SER A 163 -8.47 -9.60 -0.41
CA SER A 163 -7.84 -10.17 -1.60
C SER A 163 -7.32 -9.07 -2.51
N MET A 164 -6.02 -8.77 -2.42
CA MET A 164 -5.39 -7.81 -3.34
C MET A 164 -5.46 -8.30 -4.79
N TYR A 165 -5.49 -9.62 -5.03
CA TYR A 165 -5.81 -10.13 -6.36
C TYR A 165 -7.20 -9.69 -6.82
N GLU A 166 -8.25 -9.88 -6.01
CA GLU A 166 -9.61 -9.51 -6.43
C GLU A 166 -9.74 -8.02 -6.74
N VAL A 167 -9.10 -7.16 -5.94
CA VAL A 167 -9.11 -5.71 -6.17
C VAL A 167 -8.44 -5.32 -7.50
N HIS A 168 -7.34 -5.99 -7.87
CA HIS A 168 -6.46 -5.58 -8.97
C HIS A 168 -6.51 -6.50 -10.22
N LYS A 169 -7.29 -7.58 -10.22
CA LYS A 169 -7.27 -8.63 -11.27
C LYS A 169 -7.59 -8.17 -12.70
N PHE A 170 -8.17 -6.99 -12.88
CA PHE A 170 -8.45 -6.41 -14.20
C PHE A 170 -7.42 -5.37 -14.64
N MET A 171 -6.35 -5.19 -13.87
CA MET A 171 -5.23 -4.31 -14.24
C MET A 171 -4.18 -5.04 -15.06
N ASP A 172 -4.10 -6.37 -14.97
CA ASP A 172 -3.10 -7.20 -15.67
C ASP A 172 -1.66 -6.70 -15.49
N LEU A 173 -1.29 -6.29 -14.27
CA LEU A 173 -0.02 -5.63 -14.02
C LEU A 173 1.17 -6.53 -14.36
N SER A 174 2.10 -5.96 -15.13
CA SER A 174 3.38 -6.54 -15.48
C SER A 174 4.39 -6.52 -14.34
N ALA A 175 5.46 -7.31 -14.47
CA ALA A 175 6.58 -7.28 -13.54
C ALA A 175 7.23 -5.89 -13.44
N ALA A 176 7.24 -5.13 -14.53
CA ALA A 176 7.81 -3.78 -14.56
C ALA A 176 6.94 -2.78 -13.79
N GLU A 177 5.62 -2.85 -13.94
CA GLU A 177 4.68 -1.99 -13.23
C GLU A 177 4.67 -2.22 -11.73
N VAL A 178 4.63 -3.49 -11.30
CA VAL A 178 4.72 -3.84 -9.87
C VAL A 178 6.09 -3.48 -9.30
N GLY A 179 7.17 -3.71 -10.06
CA GLY A 179 8.52 -3.30 -9.68
C GLY A 179 8.66 -1.78 -9.51
N TYR A 180 8.08 -1.01 -10.41
CA TYR A 180 8.04 0.45 -10.32
C TYR A 180 7.24 0.92 -9.09
N PHE A 181 6.07 0.35 -8.83
CA PHE A 181 5.28 0.63 -7.64
C PHE A 181 6.09 0.42 -6.34
N ILE A 182 6.73 -0.75 -6.20
CA ILE A 182 7.54 -1.10 -5.02
C ILE A 182 8.73 -0.12 -4.88
N THR A 183 9.33 0.27 -6.00
CA THR A 183 10.41 1.27 -6.04
C THR A 183 9.96 2.62 -5.49
N GLN A 184 8.79 3.12 -5.87
CA GLN A 184 8.28 4.40 -5.37
C GLN A 184 7.98 4.35 -3.86
N VAL A 185 7.50 3.21 -3.35
CA VAL A 185 7.30 3.00 -1.90
C VAL A 185 8.65 3.05 -1.15
N ALA A 186 9.68 2.41 -1.69
CA ALA A 186 11.03 2.40 -1.12
C ALA A 186 11.64 3.80 -1.06
N LEU A 187 11.64 4.50 -2.20
CA LEU A 187 12.16 5.86 -2.33
C LEU A 187 11.42 6.83 -1.42
N SER A 188 10.11 6.66 -1.26
CA SER A 188 9.31 7.44 -0.31
C SER A 188 9.82 7.27 1.11
N GLY A 189 9.94 6.04 1.62
CA GLY A 189 10.48 5.80 2.96
C GLY A 189 11.91 6.34 3.13
N ALA A 190 12.78 6.11 2.15
CA ALA A 190 14.15 6.64 2.15
C ALA A 190 14.18 8.18 2.23
N SER A 191 13.25 8.88 1.57
CA SER A 191 13.16 10.34 1.60
C SER A 191 12.82 10.93 2.98
N PHE A 192 12.27 10.11 3.89
CA PHE A 192 12.05 10.44 5.30
C PHE A 192 13.16 9.90 6.23
N GLY A 193 14.26 9.37 5.68
CA GLY A 193 15.38 8.85 6.46
C GLY A 193 15.18 7.44 7.01
N VAL A 194 14.25 6.65 6.44
CA VAL A 194 14.18 5.21 6.75
C VAL A 194 15.44 4.52 6.24
N THR A 195 16.03 3.67 7.08
CA THR A 195 17.30 2.99 6.77
C THR A 195 17.10 1.93 5.70
N ALA A 196 18.17 1.62 4.95
CA ALA A 196 18.12 0.55 3.96
C ALA A 196 17.79 -0.81 4.61
N GLU A 197 18.28 -1.04 5.83
CA GLU A 197 18.03 -2.24 6.63
C GLU A 197 16.54 -2.41 6.97
N ASP A 198 15.82 -1.31 7.22
CA ASP A 198 14.38 -1.33 7.47
C ASP A 198 13.54 -1.32 6.19
N LEU A 199 14.06 -0.80 5.07
CA LEU A 199 13.38 -0.84 3.77
C LEU A 199 13.48 -2.21 3.08
N GLN A 200 14.56 -2.95 3.29
CA GLN A 200 14.78 -4.28 2.71
C GLN A 200 13.63 -5.28 3.02
N PRO A 201 13.19 -5.45 4.29
CA PRO A 201 12.08 -6.35 4.60
C PRO A 201 10.75 -5.85 4.03
N VAL A 202 10.54 -4.53 3.91
CA VAL A 202 9.34 -3.97 3.27
C VAL A 202 9.30 -4.31 1.79
N GLY A 203 10.42 -4.10 1.08
CA GLY A 203 10.55 -4.48 -0.33
C GLY A 203 10.34 -5.98 -0.57
N THR A 204 10.90 -6.81 0.32
CA THR A 204 10.71 -8.27 0.28
C THR A 204 9.25 -8.66 0.48
N ALA A 205 8.58 -8.06 1.47
CA ALA A 205 7.19 -8.33 1.76
C ALA A 205 6.29 -7.96 0.58
N LEU A 206 6.45 -6.75 0.02
CA LEU A 206 5.69 -6.33 -1.15
C LEU A 206 5.95 -7.22 -2.36
N SER A 207 7.21 -7.57 -2.62
CA SER A 207 7.55 -8.47 -3.74
C SER A 207 6.94 -9.87 -3.54
N THR A 208 6.96 -10.39 -2.31
CA THR A 208 6.41 -11.72 -1.98
C THR A 208 4.90 -11.74 -2.10
N LEU A 209 4.22 -10.70 -1.60
CA LEU A 209 2.76 -10.61 -1.63
C LEU A 209 2.25 -10.37 -3.06
N PHE A 210 2.90 -9.46 -3.79
CA PHE A 210 2.33 -8.85 -4.99
C PHE A 210 3.02 -9.27 -6.29
N GLY A 211 4.31 -9.60 -6.24
CA GLY A 211 5.18 -9.74 -7.41
C GLY A 211 5.25 -11.13 -8.04
N HIS A 212 4.61 -12.14 -7.46
CA HIS A 212 4.69 -13.52 -7.93
C HIS A 212 3.32 -14.06 -8.32
N ARG A 213 3.09 -14.30 -9.61
CA ARG A 213 1.84 -14.92 -10.07
C ARG A 213 1.71 -16.34 -9.52
N CYS A 214 0.47 -16.79 -9.36
CA CYS A 214 0.14 -18.10 -8.77
C CYS A 214 0.51 -18.26 -7.28
N SER A 215 0.85 -17.18 -6.56
CA SER A 215 1.15 -17.27 -5.13
C SER A 215 -0.03 -17.84 -4.35
N ALA A 216 0.25 -18.71 -3.38
CA ALA A 216 -0.77 -19.23 -2.48
C ALA A 216 -1.46 -18.11 -1.69
N ALA A 217 -2.70 -18.37 -1.26
CA ALA A 217 -3.41 -17.46 -0.37
C ALA A 217 -2.67 -17.32 0.97
N THR A 218 -2.65 -16.11 1.53
CA THR A 218 -1.99 -15.83 2.81
C THR A 218 -2.80 -14.82 3.63
N VAL A 219 -2.54 -14.79 4.93
CA VAL A 219 -3.15 -13.81 5.85
C VAL A 219 -2.20 -12.62 5.96
N VAL A 220 -2.64 -11.45 5.49
CA VAL A 220 -1.88 -10.19 5.64
C VAL A 220 -2.39 -9.40 6.84
N ILE A 221 -3.70 -9.20 6.91
CA ILE A 221 -4.36 -8.53 8.02
C ILE A 221 -4.79 -9.61 9.03
N PRO A 222 -4.28 -9.62 10.27
CA PRO A 222 -4.51 -10.71 11.22
C PRO A 222 -5.99 -11.00 11.54
N THR A 223 -6.87 -10.02 11.37
CA THR A 223 -8.31 -10.14 11.60
C THR A 223 -9.09 -10.63 10.38
N GLN A 224 -8.44 -10.76 9.22
CA GLN A 224 -9.04 -11.23 7.97
C GLN A 224 -8.69 -12.69 7.69
N GLN A 225 -9.37 -13.27 6.71
CA GLN A 225 -9.10 -14.64 6.25
C GLN A 225 -7.90 -14.67 5.30
N SER A 226 -7.39 -15.87 5.04
CA SER A 226 -6.38 -16.09 4.01
C SER A 226 -6.98 -15.79 2.63
N ALA A 227 -6.30 -14.96 1.85
CA ALA A 227 -6.75 -14.53 0.53
C ALA A 227 -5.59 -14.42 -0.48
N LEU A 228 -5.92 -14.41 -1.77
CA LEU A 228 -4.94 -14.26 -2.85
C LEU A 228 -4.40 -12.82 -2.88
N GLN A 229 -3.08 -12.67 -2.90
CA GLN A 229 -2.44 -11.36 -2.80
C GLN A 229 -1.78 -10.91 -4.10
N ALA A 230 -1.39 -11.82 -4.99
CA ALA A 230 -0.62 -11.43 -6.17
C ALA A 230 -1.42 -10.49 -7.08
N ILE A 231 -0.82 -9.35 -7.40
CA ILE A 231 -1.35 -8.36 -8.36
C ILE A 231 -0.57 -8.39 -9.67
N CYS A 232 0.67 -8.88 -9.64
CA CYS A 232 1.43 -9.24 -10.83
C CYS A 232 0.85 -10.55 -11.37
N ILE A 233 0.07 -10.48 -12.44
CA ILE A 233 -0.64 -11.63 -13.02
C ILE A 233 -0.33 -11.85 -14.51
N ASP A 234 0.32 -10.87 -15.15
CA ASP A 234 0.81 -10.96 -16.53
C ASP A 234 1.89 -12.05 -16.69
N ASP A 235 2.15 -12.45 -17.93
CA ASP A 235 3.13 -13.47 -18.29
C ASP A 235 4.59 -13.09 -17.98
N THR A 236 4.90 -11.80 -17.87
CA THR A 236 6.23 -11.33 -17.41
C THR A 236 6.48 -11.58 -15.93
N CYS A 237 5.42 -11.84 -15.15
CA CYS A 237 5.54 -12.07 -13.71
C CYS A 237 6.16 -13.44 -13.41
N PRO A 238 7.15 -13.49 -12.50
CA PRO A 238 7.69 -14.75 -12.04
C PRO A 238 6.60 -15.58 -11.35
N VAL A 239 6.55 -16.87 -11.65
CA VAL A 239 5.66 -17.81 -10.96
C VAL A 239 6.18 -18.06 -9.54
N ALA A 240 5.27 -18.13 -8.57
CA ALA A 240 5.61 -18.55 -7.21
C ALA A 240 6.36 -19.89 -7.21
N VAL A 241 7.47 -19.97 -6.46
CA VAL A 241 8.32 -21.17 -6.41
C VAL A 241 7.84 -22.21 -5.39
N THR A 242 7.01 -21.79 -4.44
CA THR A 242 6.45 -22.60 -3.37
C THR A 242 4.93 -22.54 -3.41
N ASP A 243 4.27 -23.68 -3.28
CA ASP A 243 2.82 -23.81 -3.18
C ASP A 243 2.05 -23.07 -4.30
N ALA A 244 2.61 -23.05 -5.51
CA ALA A 244 2.02 -22.36 -6.65
C ALA A 244 0.64 -22.93 -7.00
N ASN A 245 -0.37 -22.05 -7.03
CA ASN A 245 -1.75 -22.39 -7.36
C ASN A 245 -2.30 -21.47 -8.45
N CYS A 246 -1.89 -21.68 -9.69
CA CYS A 246 -2.37 -20.87 -10.82
C CYS A 246 -3.87 -21.03 -11.07
N THR A 247 -4.47 -22.16 -10.68
CA THR A 247 -5.92 -22.39 -10.88
C THR A 247 -6.80 -21.48 -10.02
N ALA A 248 -6.25 -20.92 -8.94
CA ALA A 248 -6.97 -19.93 -8.12
C ALA A 248 -7.05 -18.55 -8.78
N TYR A 249 -6.18 -18.27 -9.75
CA TYR A 249 -6.13 -17.02 -10.51
C TYR A 249 -6.94 -17.20 -11.80
N THR A 250 -8.25 -16.94 -11.69
CA THR A 250 -9.25 -17.24 -12.72
C THR A 250 -9.29 -16.25 -13.87
N MET A 251 -8.67 -15.07 -13.72
CA MET A 251 -8.61 -14.07 -14.78
C MET A 251 -7.51 -14.40 -15.77
N ALA A 252 -7.85 -14.36 -17.07
CA ALA A 252 -6.84 -14.35 -18.11
C ALA A 252 -6.05 -13.03 -18.05
N ALA A 253 -4.75 -13.09 -18.27
CA ALA A 253 -3.89 -11.92 -18.45
C ALA A 253 -4.35 -11.16 -19.71
N VAL A 254 -5.14 -10.11 -19.49
CA VAL A 254 -5.65 -9.22 -20.53
C VAL A 254 -5.57 -7.79 -20.04
N GLU A 255 -4.67 -7.03 -20.67
CA GLU A 255 -4.53 -5.58 -20.52
C GLU A 255 -5.88 -4.86 -20.60
N PRO A 256 -6.16 -3.90 -19.68
CA PRO A 256 -7.41 -3.17 -19.69
C PRO A 256 -7.55 -2.28 -20.92
N VAL A 257 -8.78 -2.14 -21.38
CA VAL A 257 -9.12 -1.28 -22.51
C VAL A 257 -9.31 0.17 -22.07
N SER A 258 -9.14 1.10 -23.01
CA SER A 258 -9.46 2.51 -22.77
C SER A 258 -10.94 2.72 -22.41
N ALA A 259 -11.19 3.72 -21.56
CA ALA A 259 -12.53 4.12 -21.17
C ALA A 259 -13.36 4.57 -22.38
N ASN A 260 -14.64 4.17 -22.38
CA ASN A 260 -15.66 4.49 -23.36
C ASN A 260 -17.05 4.44 -22.69
N SER A 261 -18.10 4.83 -23.40
CA SER A 261 -19.45 4.93 -22.83
C SER A 261 -20.02 3.62 -22.28
N SER A 262 -19.51 2.46 -22.70
CA SER A 262 -19.99 1.14 -22.25
C SER A 262 -19.29 0.59 -21.01
N ASN A 263 -18.13 1.13 -20.64
CA ASN A 263 -17.32 0.64 -19.53
C ASN A 263 -17.02 1.69 -18.45
N ILE A 264 -17.66 2.87 -18.52
CA ILE A 264 -17.64 3.85 -17.43
C ILE A 264 -18.55 3.35 -16.31
N ALA A 265 -18.03 3.27 -15.08
CA ALA A 265 -18.85 2.97 -13.92
C ALA A 265 -19.89 4.08 -13.72
N SER A 266 -21.17 3.72 -13.68
CA SER A 266 -22.23 4.68 -13.35
C SER A 266 -22.06 5.12 -11.89
N SER A 267 -22.06 6.41 -11.62
CA SER A 267 -21.92 7.01 -10.28
C SER A 267 -23.10 6.72 -9.33
N THR A 268 -24.02 5.84 -9.72
CA THR A 268 -25.17 5.40 -8.93
C THR A 268 -25.10 3.91 -8.61
N ALA A 269 -24.23 3.52 -7.67
CA ALA A 269 -24.47 2.45 -6.70
C ALA A 269 -23.21 2.22 -5.85
N HIS A 270 -23.23 2.73 -4.62
CA HIS A 270 -22.45 2.14 -3.53
C HIS A 270 -23.00 0.73 -3.29
N GLY A 271 -22.42 -0.25 -3.97
CA GLY A 271 -22.65 -1.66 -3.67
C GLY A 271 -21.83 -2.00 -2.44
N THR A 272 -22.42 -1.88 -1.25
CA THR A 272 -21.99 -2.67 -0.08
C THR A 272 -21.83 -4.11 -0.54
N ALA A 273 -20.61 -4.64 -0.54
CA ALA A 273 -20.38 -6.06 -0.70
C ALA A 273 -21.19 -6.78 0.38
N THR A 274 -22.24 -7.49 -0.04
CA THR A 274 -23.08 -8.27 0.84
C THR A 274 -22.28 -9.48 1.30
N SER A 275 -21.67 -9.38 2.48
CA SER A 275 -21.09 -10.53 3.17
C SER A 275 -22.22 -11.50 3.54
N THR A 276 -22.40 -12.59 2.80
CA THR A 276 -23.20 -13.74 3.22
C THR A 276 -22.43 -14.52 4.28
N GLY A 277 -22.35 -13.97 5.48
CA GLY A 277 -21.84 -14.63 6.68
C GLY A 277 -22.99 -15.02 7.60
N SER A 278 -23.49 -16.25 7.49
CA SER A 278 -24.39 -16.83 8.49
C SER A 278 -23.75 -16.76 9.87
N SER A 279 -24.34 -15.98 10.76
CA SER A 279 -23.86 -15.78 12.12
C SER A 279 -24.82 -16.45 13.10
N SER A 280 -24.34 -17.51 13.74
CA SER A 280 -24.89 -18.03 14.99
C SER A 280 -23.76 -18.66 15.81
N ALA A 281 -23.17 -17.88 16.69
CA ALA A 281 -22.76 -18.31 18.03
C ALA A 281 -22.25 -17.12 18.85
N THR A 282 -22.88 -16.95 20.00
CA THR A 282 -22.49 -16.10 21.13
C THR A 282 -21.16 -16.56 21.72
N ALA A 283 -20.23 -15.65 22.00
CA ALA A 283 -19.20 -15.88 23.01
C ALA A 283 -18.76 -14.58 23.70
N THR A 284 -18.76 -14.67 25.02
CA THR A 284 -18.53 -13.63 26.01
C THR A 284 -17.04 -13.28 26.14
N SER A 285 -16.79 -12.03 26.51
CA SER A 285 -15.51 -11.38 26.81
C SER A 285 -14.50 -12.19 27.65
N SER A 286 -13.21 -12.07 27.33
CA SER A 286 -12.15 -11.86 28.32
C SER A 286 -10.94 -11.16 27.69
N GLY A 287 -10.44 -10.12 28.35
CA GLY A 287 -9.35 -9.29 27.86
C GLY A 287 -8.04 -10.07 27.77
N ALA A 288 -7.43 -10.05 26.58
CA ALA A 288 -6.07 -10.49 26.35
C ALA A 288 -5.18 -9.24 26.15
N ALA A 289 -4.08 -9.19 26.89
CA ALA A 289 -3.08 -8.14 26.80
C ALA A 289 -2.52 -8.05 25.37
N ALA A 290 -2.33 -6.82 24.89
CA ALA A 290 -1.72 -6.50 23.61
C ALA A 290 -0.34 -7.18 23.52
N THR A 291 -0.28 -8.25 22.73
CA THR A 291 0.99 -8.86 22.33
C THR A 291 1.51 -8.04 21.17
N ALA A 292 2.76 -7.56 21.25
CA ALA A 292 3.40 -6.77 20.20
C ALA A 292 3.18 -7.42 18.83
N THR A 293 2.39 -6.77 17.97
CA THR A 293 2.09 -7.23 16.62
C THR A 293 3.39 -7.19 15.83
N LYS A 294 4.03 -8.34 15.62
CA LYS A 294 5.19 -8.44 14.74
C LYS A 294 4.76 -7.97 13.35
N ASN A 295 5.56 -7.12 12.70
CA ASN A 295 5.32 -6.61 11.35
C ASN A 295 4.92 -7.76 10.41
N ALA A 296 3.83 -7.62 9.66
CA ALA A 296 3.48 -8.61 8.63
C ALA A 296 4.64 -8.76 7.62
N ALA A 297 5.37 -7.67 7.34
CA ALA A 297 6.61 -7.71 6.56
C ALA A 297 7.71 -8.61 7.15
N ALA A 298 7.78 -8.75 8.49
CA ALA A 298 8.74 -9.63 9.17
C ALA A 298 8.24 -11.08 9.30
N GLN A 299 6.92 -11.32 9.15
CA GLN A 299 6.32 -12.66 9.23
C GLN A 299 6.36 -13.43 7.91
N LEU A 300 6.44 -12.73 6.77
CA LEU A 300 6.52 -13.31 5.41
C LEU A 300 7.90 -13.91 5.07
N GLY A 301 8.64 -14.38 6.07
CA GLY A 301 10.00 -14.90 5.92
C GLY A 301 10.06 -16.14 5.02
N VAL A 302 10.41 -15.93 3.75
CA VAL A 302 10.80 -16.98 2.80
C VAL A 302 12.24 -16.72 2.33
N GLY A 303 13.03 -17.80 2.23
CA GLY A 303 14.49 -17.80 2.05
C GLY A 303 14.99 -16.97 0.86
N MET A 304 16.02 -16.18 1.13
CA MET A 304 16.66 -15.26 0.19
C MET A 304 17.36 -16.00 -0.96
N ALA A 305 17.06 -15.59 -2.20
CA ALA A 305 18.02 -15.69 -3.30
C ALA A 305 17.82 -14.69 -4.47
N ALA A 306 16.70 -13.94 -4.60
CA ALA A 306 16.48 -13.14 -5.83
C ALA A 306 16.07 -11.67 -5.68
N VAL A 307 15.62 -11.20 -4.50
CA VAL A 307 15.06 -9.82 -4.39
C VAL A 307 16.08 -8.78 -3.86
N ALA A 308 17.26 -9.22 -3.40
CA ALA A 308 18.24 -8.35 -2.74
C ALA A 308 19.02 -7.41 -3.70
N GLY A 309 19.12 -7.73 -5.00
CA GLY A 309 19.95 -6.97 -5.93
C GLY A 309 19.38 -5.60 -6.31
N GLY A 310 18.06 -5.49 -6.46
CA GLY A 310 17.41 -4.27 -6.94
C GLY A 310 17.34 -3.15 -5.88
N PHE A 311 17.02 -3.51 -4.63
CA PHE A 311 16.86 -2.52 -3.55
C PHE A 311 18.17 -1.87 -3.11
N ALA A 312 19.25 -2.66 -3.01
CA ALA A 312 20.56 -2.14 -2.61
C ALA A 312 21.21 -1.27 -3.70
N ALA A 313 21.00 -1.60 -4.98
CA ALA A 313 21.53 -0.82 -6.10
C ALA A 313 20.77 0.50 -6.32
N LEU A 314 19.53 0.63 -5.83
CA LEU A 314 18.73 1.86 -5.95
C LEU A 314 19.02 2.90 -4.85
N LEU A 315 19.63 2.47 -3.75
CA LEU A 315 19.95 3.30 -2.58
C LEU A 315 21.44 3.67 -2.50
N LEU A 316 22.24 3.30 -3.52
CA LEU A 316 23.65 3.67 -3.72
C LEU A 316 23.78 4.66 -4.88
#